data_AF-A0A0R3WIQ5-F1
#
_entry.id   AF-A0A0R3WIQ5-F1
#
_cell.length_a   1.000
_cell.length_b   1.000
_cell.length_c   1.000
_cell.angle_alpha   90.00
_cell.angle_beta   90.00
_cell.angle_gamma   90.00
#
_symmetry.space_group_name_H-M   'P 1'
#
loop_
_entity.id
_entity.type
_entity.pdbx_description
1 polymer ?
#
loop_
_entity_poly.entity_id
_entity_poly.type
_entity_poly.pdbx_seq_one_letter_code
_entity_poly.pdbx_strand_id
1 'polypeptide(L)'
;MSHHELKWFSNYCTALVAFMQADADEMGGSGGLDLTQSLKPPKSLLLEVRCLKDYGEFETECGKVINLTKGSQHQMFRSDCESLILQGILQHIID
;
A
#
# COMPACT_ATOMS: atom_id res chain seq x y z
N MET A 1 -1.78 -24.26 -2.10
CA MET A 1 -0.32 -24.00 -2.08
C MET A 1 0.33 -25.18 -1.40
N SER A 2 1.24 -25.86 -2.09
CA SER A 2 2.04 -26.94 -1.52
C SER A 2 3.09 -26.39 -0.54
N HIS A 3 3.63 -27.25 0.32
CA HIS A 3 4.71 -26.87 1.23
C HIS A 3 5.95 -26.34 0.48
N HIS A 4 6.24 -26.90 -0.70
CA HIS A 4 7.36 -26.46 -1.53
C HIS A 4 7.13 -25.04 -2.08
N GLU A 5 5.91 -24.74 -2.54
CA GLU A 5 5.56 -23.41 -3.03
C GLU A 5 5.60 -22.34 -1.94
N LEU A 6 5.21 -22.67 -0.70
CA LEU A 6 5.33 -21.74 0.43
C LEU A 6 6.78 -21.36 0.71
N LYS A 7 7.69 -22.34 0.67
CA LYS A 7 9.13 -22.10 0.85
C LYS A 7 9.68 -21.22 -0.27
N TRP A 8 9.31 -21.52 -1.52
CA TRP A 8 9.72 -20.70 -2.67
C TRP A 8 9.21 -19.26 -2.56
N PHE A 9 7.93 -19.07 -2.19
CA PHE A 9 7.33 -17.76 -2.03
C PHE A 9 8.02 -16.93 -0.95
N SER A 10 8.30 -17.54 0.21
CA SER A 10 9.04 -16.88 1.29
C SER A 10 10.43 -16.41 0.82
N ASN A 11 11.17 -17.29 0.14
CA ASN A 11 12.50 -16.96 -0.40
C ASN A 11 12.43 -15.82 -1.42
N TYR A 12 11.41 -15.82 -2.28
CA TYR A 12 11.18 -14.75 -3.25
C TYR A 12 10.93 -13.40 -2.56
N CYS A 13 10.05 -13.37 -1.55
CA CYS A 13 9.78 -12.16 -0.78
C CYS A 13 11.04 -11.61 -0.10
N THR A 14 11.86 -12.48 0.50
CA THR A 14 13.13 -12.06 1.11
C THR A 14 14.10 -11.46 0.09
N ALA A 15 14.23 -12.08 -1.09
CA ALA A 15 15.10 -11.58 -2.15
C ALA A 15 14.65 -10.20 -2.68
N LEU A 16 13.33 -10.00 -2.81
CA LEU A 16 12.75 -8.74 -3.24
C LEU A 16 13.01 -7.60 -2.24
N VAL A 17 12.81 -7.87 -0.95
CA VAL A 17 13.11 -6.89 0.12
C VAL A 17 14.58 -6.49 0.11
N ALA A 18 15.49 -7.45 -0.03
CA ALA A 18 16.92 -7.17 -0.11
C ALA A 18 17.26 -6.26 -1.31
N PHE A 19 16.62 -6.47 -2.45
CA PHE A 19 16.81 -5.62 -3.63
C PHE A 19 16.30 -4.18 -3.40
N MET A 20 15.08 -4.03 -2.88
CA MET A 20 14.49 -2.71 -2.58
C MET A 20 15.33 -1.90 -1.58
N GLN A 21 16.04 -2.58 -0.68
CA GLN A 21 16.91 -1.96 0.31
C GLN A 21 18.32 -1.66 -0.21
N ALA A 22 18.84 -2.43 -1.17
CA ALA A 22 20.19 -2.26 -1.71
C ALA A 22 20.38 -0.90 -2.40
N ASP A 23 19.36 -0.40 -3.10
CA ASP A 23 19.38 0.90 -3.77
C ASP A 23 19.48 2.10 -2.80
N ALA A 24 19.26 1.88 -1.50
CA ALA A 24 19.35 2.96 -0.49
C ALA A 24 20.78 3.38 -0.16
N ASP A 25 21.77 2.48 -0.30
CA ASP A 25 23.16 2.72 0.14
C ASP A 25 23.97 3.53 -0.89
N GLU A 26 23.71 3.36 -2.19
CA GLU A 26 24.47 4.03 -3.25
C GLU A 26 23.96 5.43 -3.61
N MET A 27 22.67 5.73 -3.38
CA MET A 27 22.03 6.93 -3.92
C MET A 27 21.75 8.04 -2.88
N GLY A 28 22.18 7.85 -1.62
CA GLY A 28 22.09 8.87 -0.56
C GLY A 28 20.65 9.30 -0.22
N GLY A 29 19.65 8.51 -0.64
CA GLY A 29 18.24 8.73 -0.35
C GLY A 29 17.85 8.11 0.99
N SER A 30 16.99 8.78 1.75
CA SER A 30 16.53 8.39 3.10
C SER A 30 15.64 7.12 3.15
N GLY A 31 15.71 6.24 2.15
CA GLY A 31 14.88 5.04 2.12
C GLY A 31 15.01 4.30 0.80
N GLY A 32 14.94 2.97 0.86
CA GLY A 32 14.87 2.11 -0.32
C GLY A 32 13.64 2.41 -1.18
N LEU A 33 13.69 1.99 -2.45
CA LEU A 33 12.57 2.16 -3.40
C LEU A 33 11.62 0.97 -3.29
N ASP A 34 10.38 1.21 -2.85
CA ASP A 34 9.34 0.18 -2.86
C ASP A 34 8.70 0.05 -4.26
N LEU A 35 9.10 -1.01 -4.97
CA LEU A 35 8.59 -1.35 -6.31
C LEU A 35 7.16 -1.89 -6.31
N THR A 36 6.59 -2.22 -5.14
CA THR A 36 5.22 -2.74 -5.05
C THR A 36 4.16 -1.64 -5.09
N GLN A 37 4.59 -0.38 -4.93
CA GLN A 37 3.73 0.79 -4.90
C GLN A 37 3.80 1.57 -6.22
N SER A 38 2.91 2.55 -6.39
CA SER A 38 2.93 3.49 -7.52
C SER A 38 2.87 2.87 -8.92
N LEU A 39 2.15 1.75 -9.08
CA LEU A 39 1.93 1.09 -10.39
C LEU A 39 1.20 2.00 -11.39
N LYS A 40 0.48 3.01 -10.90
CA LYS A 40 -0.21 4.01 -11.71
C LYS A 40 0.36 5.39 -11.42
N PRO A 41 0.56 6.23 -12.45
CA PRO A 41 1.09 7.57 -12.25
C PRO A 41 0.23 8.37 -11.26
N PRO A 42 0.86 9.17 -10.37
CA PRO A 42 0.15 10.01 -9.42
C PRO A 42 -0.60 11.13 -10.15
N LYS A 43 -1.93 11.19 -9.92
CA LYS A 43 -2.79 12.27 -10.42
C LYS A 43 -2.95 13.39 -9.38
N SER A 44 -3.06 13.00 -8.11
CA SER A 44 -3.30 13.89 -6.97
C SER A 44 -2.67 13.29 -5.71
N LEU A 45 -2.28 14.16 -4.77
CA LEU A 45 -1.73 13.80 -3.46
C LEU A 45 -2.78 13.22 -2.51
N LEU A 46 -3.94 13.89 -2.39
CA LEU A 46 -5.11 13.38 -1.68
C LEU A 46 -6.08 12.76 -2.68
N LEU A 47 -6.71 11.66 -2.26
CA LEU A 47 -7.73 10.96 -3.01
C LEU A 47 -9.00 10.87 -2.16
N GLU A 48 -10.14 10.98 -2.82
CA GLU A 48 -11.43 10.66 -2.23
C GLU A 48 -11.75 9.19 -2.48
N VAL A 49 -11.90 8.42 -1.40
CA VAL A 49 -12.06 6.98 -1.45
C VAL A 49 -13.32 6.54 -0.72
N ARG A 50 -13.99 5.52 -1.27
CA ARG A 50 -15.13 4.85 -0.65
C ARG A 50 -14.73 3.47 -0.17
N CYS A 51 -15.13 3.11 1.05
CA CYS A 51 -14.95 1.77 1.59
C CYS A 51 -15.96 0.80 0.98
N LEU A 52 -15.48 -0.28 0.37
CA LEU A 52 -16.32 -1.35 -0.17
C LEU A 52 -16.64 -2.43 0.86
N LYS A 53 -15.77 -2.58 1.86
CA LYS A 53 -15.85 -3.58 2.93
C LYS A 53 -15.60 -2.89 4.27
N ASP A 54 -16.07 -3.52 5.34
CA ASP A 54 -15.77 -3.09 6.70
C ASP A 54 -14.34 -3.55 7.03
N TYR A 55 -13.47 -2.59 7.35
CA TYR A 55 -12.06 -2.85 7.67
C TYR A 55 -11.74 -2.54 9.14
N GLY A 56 -12.56 -1.71 9.79
CA GLY A 56 -12.34 -1.26 11.17
C GLY A 56 -11.36 -0.10 11.25
N GLU A 57 -10.57 -0.06 12.32
CA GLU A 57 -9.61 1.02 12.57
C GLU A 57 -8.36 0.86 11.70
N PHE A 58 -8.03 1.92 10.95
CA PHE A 58 -6.86 2.02 10.11
C PHE A 58 -5.99 3.19 10.59
N GLU A 59 -4.71 2.92 10.84
CA GLU A 59 -3.72 3.92 11.18
C GLU A 59 -2.95 4.35 9.91
N THR A 60 -3.02 5.65 9.62
CA THR A 60 -2.24 6.27 8.53
C THR A 60 -0.78 6.43 8.91
N GLU A 61 0.09 6.63 7.93
CA GLU A 61 1.53 6.85 8.13
C GLU A 61 1.84 8.07 9.03
N CYS A 62 0.91 9.03 9.09
CA CYS A 62 1.01 10.21 9.97
C CYS A 62 0.49 9.97 11.40
N GLY A 63 0.09 8.73 11.75
CA GLY A 63 -0.44 8.37 13.07
C GLY A 63 -1.90 8.75 13.31
N LYS A 64 -2.64 9.18 12.27
CA LYS A 64 -4.08 9.42 12.38
C LYS A 64 -4.84 8.11 12.23
N VAL A 65 -5.71 7.81 13.20
CA VAL A 65 -6.60 6.66 13.18
C VAL A 65 -7.92 7.04 12.52
N ILE A 66 -8.35 6.26 11.53
CA ILE A 66 -9.58 6.44 10.75
C ILE A 66 -10.39 5.14 10.83
N ASN A 67 -11.69 5.24 11.11
CA ASN A 67 -12.56 4.08 11.10
C ASN A 67 -13.17 3.87 9.70
N LEU A 68 -12.78 2.78 9.04
CA LEU A 68 -13.19 2.41 7.69
C LEU A 68 -14.40 1.45 7.75
N THR A 69 -15.59 2.03 7.78
CA THR A 69 -16.86 1.28 7.72
C THR A 69 -17.38 1.15 6.29
N LYS A 70 -18.09 0.07 5.98
CA LYS A 70 -18.63 -0.15 4.63
C LYS A 70 -19.50 1.02 4.15
N GLY A 71 -19.20 1.56 2.97
CA GLY A 71 -19.91 2.67 2.35
C GLY A 71 -19.48 4.06 2.81
N SER A 72 -18.64 4.17 3.84
CA SER A 72 -18.07 5.45 4.27
C SER A 72 -17.13 6.02 3.20
N GLN A 73 -17.03 7.35 3.16
CA GLN A 73 -16.16 8.09 2.27
C GLN A 73 -15.15 8.87 3.10
N HIS A 74 -13.88 8.81 2.69
CA HIS A 74 -12.77 9.45 3.38
C HIS A 74 -11.86 10.13 2.37
N GLN A 75 -11.23 11.22 2.80
CA GLN A 75 -10.16 11.86 2.07
C GLN A 75 -8.83 11.54 2.78
N MET A 76 -7.96 10.80 2.10
CA MET A 76 -6.68 10.34 2.64
C MET A 76 -5.57 10.50 1.60
N PHE A 77 -4.32 10.47 2.05
CA PHE A 77 -3.16 10.53 1.16
C PHE A 77 -3.10 9.28 0.29
N ARG A 78 -2.60 9.44 -0.94
CA ARG A 78 -2.44 8.32 -1.86
C ARG A 78 -1.57 7.21 -1.27
N SER A 79 -0.50 7.55 -0.55
CA SER A 79 0.41 6.57 0.07
C SER A 79 -0.35 5.62 1.01
N ASP A 80 -1.22 6.19 1.87
CA ASP A 80 -2.07 5.41 2.77
C ASP A 80 -3.14 4.58 2.03
N CYS A 81 -3.69 5.09 0.93
CA CYS A 81 -4.81 4.45 0.21
C CYS A 81 -4.39 3.31 -0.70
N GLU A 82 -3.21 3.42 -1.33
CA GLU A 82 -2.90 2.66 -2.55
C GLU A 82 -2.91 1.15 -2.29
N SER A 83 -2.33 0.71 -1.16
CA SER A 83 -2.36 -0.69 -0.73
C SER A 83 -3.79 -1.21 -0.52
N LEU A 84 -4.64 -0.43 0.15
CA LEU A 84 -6.04 -0.80 0.41
C LEU A 84 -6.90 -0.81 -0.87
N ILE A 85 -6.58 0.04 -1.85
CA ILE A 85 -7.23 0.04 -3.16
C ILE A 85 -6.85 -1.23 -3.94
N LEU A 86 -5.56 -1.61 -3.94
CA LEU A 86 -5.08 -2.82 -4.60
C LEU A 86 -5.69 -4.10 -4.00
N GLN A 87 -5.92 -4.11 -2.69
CA GLN A 87 -6.61 -5.19 -1.98
C GLN A 87 -8.14 -5.21 -2.21
N GLY A 88 -8.70 -4.19 -2.87
CA GLY A 88 -10.13 -4.08 -3.14
C GLY A 88 -10.97 -3.78 -1.89
N ILE A 89 -10.37 -3.13 -0.88
CA ILE A 89 -11.05 -2.64 0.33
C ILE A 89 -11.59 -1.23 0.07
N LEU A 90 -10.78 -0.40 -0.59
CA LEU A 90 -11.14 0.96 -0.97
C LEU A 90 -11.33 1.07 -2.48
N GLN A 91 -12.18 2.02 -2.89
CA GLN A 91 -12.34 2.41 -4.28
C GLN A 91 -12.13 3.92 -4.41
N HIS A 92 -11.28 4.33 -5.34
CA HIS A 92 -11.12 5.73 -5.69
C HIS A 92 -12.37 6.24 -6.43
N ILE A 93 -12.97 7.31 -5.93
CA ILE A 93 -14.08 8.01 -6.58
C ILE A 93 -13.44 8.95 -7.60
N ILE A 94 -13.67 8.66 -8.88
CA ILE A 94 -13.24 9.52 -9.99
C ILE A 94 -14.51 10.19 -10.50
N ASP A 95 -14.62 11.49 -10.24
CA ASP A 95 -15.58 12.35 -10.96
C ASP A 95 -15.07 12.62 -12.39
#